data_AF-A0A2N5G0C7-F1
#
_entry.id   AF-A0A2N5G0C7-F1
#
_cell.length_a   1.000
_cell.length_b   1.000
_cell.length_c   1.000
_cell.angle_alpha   90.00
_cell.angle_beta   90.00
_cell.angle_gamma   90.00
#
_symmetry.space_group_name_H-M   'P 1'
#
loop_
_entity.id
_entity.type
_entity.pdbx_description
1 polymer ?
#
loop_
_entity_poly.entity_id
_entity_poly.type
_entity_poly.pdbx_seq_one_letter_code
_entity_poly.pdbx_strand_id
1 'polypeptide(L)' 'MAGKQELLSLIENKRAELIQVAMKNGLHSTAAIKYSQELDHLLNEYNRIFIKKVQTQ' A
#
# COMPACT_ATOMS: atom_id res chain seq x y z
N MET A 1 -5.78 -14.12 16.28
CA MET A 1 -6.23 -12.99 15.44
C MET A 1 -5.04 -12.53 14.60
N ALA A 2 -4.78 -13.16 13.46
CA ALA A 2 -3.55 -12.92 12.66
C ALA A 2 -3.72 -11.85 11.56
N GLY A 3 -4.95 -11.62 11.08
CA GLY A 3 -5.17 -10.88 9.82
C GLY A 3 -4.81 -9.39 9.79
N LYS A 4 -4.74 -8.70 10.95
CA LYS A 4 -4.40 -7.25 10.98
C LYS A 4 -2.91 -7.01 10.81
N GLN A 5 -2.10 -7.74 11.57
CA GLN A 5 -0.65 -7.57 11.57
C GLN A 5 -0.05 -8.07 10.25
N GLU A 6 -0.58 -9.16 9.70
CA GLU A 6 -0.16 -9.67 8.39
C GLU A 6 -0.40 -8.63 7.29
N LEU A 7 -1.58 -7.99 7.27
CA LEU A 7 -1.88 -6.95 6.28
C LEU A 7 -0.99 -5.72 6.43
N LEU A 8 -0.68 -5.31 7.67
CA LEU A 8 0.28 -4.22 7.93
C LEU A 8 1.70 -4.57 7.44
N SER A 9 2.16 -5.79 7.69
CA SER A 9 3.46 -6.26 7.19
C SER A 9 3.51 -6.27 5.67
N LEU A 10 2.42 -6.64 4.99
CA LEU A 10 2.33 -6.58 3.53
C LEU A 10 2.40 -5.14 3.01
N ILE A 11 1.74 -4.19 3.67
CA ILE A 11 1.80 -2.76 3.35
C ILE A 11 3.22 -2.22 3.50
N GLU A 12 3.88 -2.50 4.63
CA GLU A 12 5.26 -2.07 4.89
C GLU A 12 6.24 -2.64 3.86
N ASN A 13 6.13 -3.94 3.54
CA ASN A 13 6.95 -4.58 2.53
C ASN A 13 6.75 -3.92 1.15
N LYS A 14 5.51 -3.76 0.72
CA LYS A 14 5.20 -3.14 -0.59
C LYS A 14 5.67 -1.68 -0.65
N ARG A 15 5.61 -0.95 0.47
CA ARG A 15 6.14 0.41 0.58
C ARG A 15 7.66 0.45 0.43
N ALA A 16 8.37 -0.48 1.06
CA ALA A 16 9.82 -0.59 0.88
C ALA A 16 10.20 -0.91 -0.57
N GLU A 17 9.46 -1.80 -1.23
CA GLU A 17 9.63 -2.09 -2.66
C GLU A 17 9.38 -0.86 -3.54
N LEU A 18 8.31 -0.10 -3.28
CA LEU A 18 8.01 1.14 -4.00
C LEU A 18 9.16 2.14 -3.87
N ILE A 19 9.70 2.33 -2.65
CA ILE A 19 10.82 3.24 -2.42
C ILE A 19 12.05 2.78 -3.23
N GLN A 20 12.39 1.49 -3.19
CA GLN A 20 13.48 0.91 -3.97
C GLN A 20 13.31 1.16 -5.48
N VAL A 21 12.11 0.89 -6.01
CA VAL A 21 11.79 1.09 -7.43
C VAL A 21 11.82 2.57 -7.80
N ALA A 22 11.29 3.47 -6.96
CA ALA A 22 11.32 4.90 -7.19
C ALA A 22 12.75 5.47 -7.13
N MET A 23 13.61 4.94 -6.25
CA MET A 23 15.03 5.31 -6.19
C MET A 23 15.78 4.83 -7.44
N LYS A 24 15.47 3.63 -7.95
CA LYS A 24 16.16 3.05 -9.11
C LYS A 24 15.70 3.63 -10.44
N ASN A 25 14.39 3.80 -10.61
CA ASN A 25 13.77 4.11 -11.90
C ASN A 25 13.14 5.51 -11.95
N GLY A 26 13.11 6.22 -10.82
CA GLY A 26 12.36 7.47 -10.66
C GLY A 26 10.89 7.23 -10.32
N LEU A 27 10.29 8.18 -9.61
CA LEU A 27 8.91 8.10 -9.13
C LEU A 27 7.87 8.12 -10.26
N HIS A 28 8.20 8.73 -11.40
CA HIS A 28 7.35 8.78 -12.59
C HIS A 28 7.49 7.56 -13.50
N SER A 29 8.35 6.60 -13.16
CA SER A 29 8.44 5.36 -13.93
C SER A 29 7.14 4.57 -13.82
N THR A 30 6.76 3.91 -14.90
CA THR A 30 5.60 2.99 -14.92
C THR A 30 5.71 1.94 -13.81
N ALA A 31 6.94 1.53 -13.47
CA ALA A 31 7.20 0.63 -12.36
C ALA A 31 6.80 1.26 -11.02
N ALA A 32 7.30 2.46 -10.69
CA ALA A 32 6.93 3.13 -9.44
C ALA A 32 5.42 3.42 -9.35
N ILE A 33 4.79 3.82 -10.47
CA ILE A 33 3.34 4.04 -10.53
C ILE A 33 2.57 2.75 -10.22
N LYS A 34 2.97 1.61 -10.81
CA LYS A 34 2.32 0.32 -10.57
C LYS A 34 2.45 -0.10 -9.09
N TYR A 35 3.64 0.01 -8.51
CA TYR A 35 3.85 -0.32 -7.11
C TYR A 35 3.08 0.62 -6.16
N SER A 36 2.93 1.89 -6.54
CA SER A 36 2.09 2.85 -5.79
C SER A 36 0.61 2.46 -5.82
N GLN A 37 0.09 2.00 -6.96
CA GLN A 37 -1.29 1.53 -7.08
C GLN A 37 -1.54 0.26 -6.25
N GLU A 38 -0.59 -0.68 -6.26
CA GLU A 38 -0.66 -1.90 -5.43
C GLU A 38 -0.63 -1.58 -3.93
N LEU A 39 0.24 -0.65 -3.52
CA LEU A 39 0.29 -0.17 -2.14
C LEU A 39 -1.02 0.51 -1.72
N ASP A 40 -1.58 1.36 -2.59
CA ASP A 40 -2.85 2.04 -2.33
C ASP A 40 -4.00 1.05 -2.18
N HIS A 41 -4.04 -0.01 -3.00
CA HIS A 41 -5.03 -1.07 -2.85
C HIS A 41 -4.93 -1.77 -1.48
N LEU A 42 -3.71 -2.12 -1.03
CA LEU A 42 -3.50 -2.73 0.29
C LEU A 42 -3.93 -1.81 1.43
N LEU A 43 -3.62 -0.51 1.33
CA LEU A 43 -4.06 0.51 2.29
C LEU A 43 -5.59 0.63 2.32
N ASN A 44 -6.23 0.63 1.16
CA ASN A 44 -7.70 0.68 1.04
C ASN A 44 -8.36 -0.56 1.65
N GLU A 45 -7.81 -1.76 1.41
CA GLU A 45 -8.30 -2.99 2.03
C GLU A 45 -8.10 -2.99 3.55
N TYR A 46 -6.95 -2.54 4.04
CA TYR A 46 -6.72 -2.37 5.47
C TYR A 46 -7.71 -1.37 6.09
N ASN A 47 -7.95 -0.24 5.41
CA ASN A 47 -8.91 0.75 5.87
C ASN A 47 -10.35 0.21 5.89
N ARG A 48 -10.75 -0.55 4.87
CA ARG A 48 -12.06 -1.21 4.78
C ARG A 48 -12.27 -2.23 5.90
N ILE A 49 -11.27 -3.05 6.18
CA ILE A 49 -11.38 -4.15 7.14
C ILE A 49 -11.25 -3.63 8.58
N PHE A 50 -10.34 -2.69 8.85
CA PHE A 50 -9.93 -2.34 10.22
C PHE A 50 -10.26 -0.93 10.67
N ILE A 51 -10.41 0.04 9.75
CA ILE A 51 -10.60 1.46 10.12
C ILE A 51 -12.06 1.90 10.06
N LYS A 52 -12.91 1.28 9.22
CA LYS A 52 -14.38 1.52 9.09
C LYS A 52 -14.85 2.90 9.60
N LYS A 53 -14.34 3.97 9.00
CA LYS A 53 -14.73 5.38 9.24
C LYS A 53 -14.22 6.21 8.07
N VAL A 54 -14.95 7.08 7.38
CA VAL A 54 -16.36 7.51 7.42
C VAL A 54 -16.67 7.78 5.95
N GLN A 55 -17.62 7.06 5.32
CA GLN A 55 -18.30 7.63 4.16
C GLN A 55 -19.17 8.76 4.73
N THR A 56 -18.57 9.93 4.87
CA THR A 56 -19.33 11.16 4.98
C THR A 56 -19.77 11.45 3.56
N GLN A 57 -21.09 11.53 3.40
CA GLN A 57 -21.81 11.80 2.16
C GLN A 57 -21.27 13.03 1.42
#